data_AF-A0A1H5RHI1-F1
#
_entry.id   AF-A0A1H5RHI1-F1
#
_cell.length_a   1.000
_cell.length_b   1.000
_cell.length_c   1.000
_cell.angle_alpha   90.00
_cell.angle_beta   90.00
_cell.angle_gamma   90.00
#
_symmetry.space_group_name_H-M   'P 1'
#
loop_
_entity.id
_entity.type
_entity.pdbx_description
1 polymer ?
#
loop_
_entity_poly.entity_id
_entity_poly.type
_entity_poly.pdbx_seq_one_letter_code
_entity_poly.pdbx_strand_id
1 'polypeptide(L)'
;MTRTVAPTTSATVAVTGDLDLAEVAFCSSGGLSVLLDAITEAHARGIPCAVIATQRAVVRPIRLLHLDRVLPLHSDRADAEAWLSLVARLR
;
A
#
# COMPACT_ATOMS: atom_id res chain seq x y z
N MET A 1 -23.24 4.08 -21.46
CA MET A 1 -22.11 4.69 -22.19
C MET A 1 -22.23 6.19 -21.92
N THR A 2 -21.43 6.91 -21.17
CA THR A 2 -20.09 6.82 -20.57
C THR A 2 -20.13 7.77 -19.37
N ARG A 3 -19.59 7.39 -18.19
CA ARG A 3 -19.37 8.38 -17.11
C ARG A 3 -17.89 8.51 -16.82
N THR A 4 -17.34 9.54 -17.46
CA THR A 4 -16.04 10.18 -17.27
C THR A 4 -15.61 10.19 -15.80
N VAL A 5 -14.48 9.55 -15.53
CA VAL A 5 -13.70 9.73 -14.29
C VAL A 5 -12.93 11.04 -14.45
N ALA A 6 -13.23 12.03 -13.61
CA ALA A 6 -12.42 13.23 -13.48
C ALA A 6 -11.19 12.89 -12.60
N PRO A 7 -9.96 13.17 -13.04
CA PRO A 7 -8.79 13.07 -12.17
C PRO A 7 -8.79 14.29 -11.23
N THR A 8 -9.25 14.10 -10.00
CA THR A 8 -9.16 15.14 -8.98
C THR A 8 -7.76 15.14 -8.36
N THR A 9 -6.98 16.15 -8.76
CA THR A 9 -5.94 16.84 -7.98
C THR A 9 -4.68 16.05 -7.62
N SER A 10 -3.60 16.46 -8.29
CA SER A 10 -2.20 16.19 -7.94
C SER A 10 -1.89 16.66 -6.52
N ALA A 11 -1.69 15.72 -5.61
CA ALA A 11 -1.01 15.91 -4.34
C ALA A 11 0.17 14.92 -4.30
N THR A 12 1.36 15.38 -4.68
CA THR A 12 2.58 14.60 -4.48
C THR A 12 3.01 14.73 -3.03
N VAL A 13 2.40 13.91 -2.18
CA VAL A 13 2.87 13.65 -0.83
C VAL A 13 3.89 12.52 -0.94
N ALA A 14 5.17 12.87 -1.04
CA ALA A 14 6.25 11.90 -0.95
C ALA A 14 6.55 11.61 0.52
N VAL A 15 5.64 10.88 1.17
CA VAL A 15 5.86 10.37 2.53
C VAL A 15 6.57 9.03 2.37
N THR A 16 7.82 8.96 2.84
CA THR A 16 8.36 7.68 3.32
C THR A 16 7.57 7.37 4.57
N GLY A 17 6.67 6.40 4.50
CA GLY A 17 5.79 6.10 5.62
C GLY A 17 5.20 4.72 5.50
N ASP A 18 4.84 4.19 6.66
CA ASP A 18 4.09 2.96 6.80
C ASP A 18 2.59 3.26 6.72
N LEU A 19 1.86 2.44 5.96
CA LEU A 19 0.41 2.45 5.98
C LEU A 19 -0.08 1.38 6.95
N ASP A 20 -0.58 1.80 8.11
CA ASP A 20 -1.12 0.88 9.11
C ASP A 20 -2.60 0.57 8.87
N LEU A 21 -2.87 -0.69 8.52
CA LEU A 21 -4.21 -1.23 8.29
C LEU A 21 -4.62 -2.22 9.40
N ALA A 22 -3.92 -2.24 10.55
CA ALA A 22 -4.17 -3.16 11.65
C ALA A 22 -5.54 -2.99 12.34
N GLU A 23 -6.25 -1.89 12.11
CA GLU A 23 -7.60 -1.67 12.64
C GLU A 23 -8.71 -1.80 11.58
N VAL A 24 -8.35 -2.09 10.32
CA VAL A 24 -9.33 -2.17 9.23
C VAL A 24 -10.13 -3.48 9.31
N ALA A 25 -11.41 -3.36 9.65
CA ALA A 25 -12.34 -4.48 9.77
C ALA A 25 -13.02 -4.89 8.44
N PHE A 26 -12.90 -4.08 7.38
CA PHE A 26 -13.48 -4.37 6.07
C PHE A 26 -12.62 -3.81 4.94
N CYS A 27 -12.33 -4.64 3.92
CA CYS A 27 -11.62 -4.23 2.71
C CYS A 27 -12.49 -4.55 1.49
N SER A 28 -12.96 -3.49 0.80
CA SER A 28 -13.66 -3.62 -0.48
C SER A 28 -12.67 -3.65 -1.64
N SER A 29 -13.14 -4.07 -2.82
CA SER A 29 -12.36 -3.94 -4.06
C SER A 29 -11.94 -2.49 -4.33
N GLY A 30 -12.81 -1.51 -4.04
CA GLY A 30 -12.47 -0.10 -4.18
C GLY A 30 -11.36 0.37 -3.25
N GLY A 31 -11.37 -0.06 -1.98
CA GLY A 31 -10.29 0.26 -1.03
C GLY A 31 -8.95 -0.35 -1.44
N LEU A 32 -9.00 -1.57 -1.98
CA LEU A 32 -7.82 -2.26 -2.49
C LEU A 32 -7.28 -1.62 -3.79
N SER A 33 -8.15 -1.16 -4.69
CA SER A 33 -7.74 -0.37 -5.87
C SER A 33 -7.00 0.91 -5.45
N VAL A 34 -7.53 1.66 -4.49
CA VAL A 34 -6.88 2.89 -3.99
C VAL A 34 -5.51 2.58 -3.39
N LEU A 35 -5.39 1.49 -2.62
CA LEU A 35 -4.10 1.04 -2.07
C LEU A 35 -3.08 0.73 -3.17
N LEU A 36 -3.50 0.00 -4.20
CA LEU A 36 -2.64 -0.37 -5.33
C LEU A 36 -2.22 0.86 -6.14
N ASP A 37 -3.12 1.79 -6.39
CA ASP A 37 -2.83 3.03 -7.11
C ASP A 37 -1.80 3.87 -6.34
N ALA A 38 -1.96 4.00 -5.02
CA ALA A 38 -1.03 4.74 -4.17
C ALA A 38 0.39 4.14 -4.19
N ILE A 39 0.49 2.81 -4.10
CA ILE A 39 1.80 2.11 -4.11
C ILE A 39 2.44 2.15 -5.49
N THR A 40 1.64 2.02 -6.54
CA THR A 40 2.12 2.13 -7.92
C THR A 40 2.70 3.51 -8.18
N GLU A 41 2.02 4.56 -7.74
CA GLU A 41 2.50 5.94 -7.89
C GLU A 41 3.77 6.20 -7.07
N ALA A 42 3.83 5.69 -5.84
CA ALA A 42 5.03 5.81 -5.01
C ALA A 42 6.22 5.08 -5.64
N HIS A 43 6.00 3.86 -6.16
CA HIS A 43 7.02 3.09 -6.86
C HIS A 43 7.51 3.83 -8.12
N ALA A 44 6.61 4.40 -8.92
CA ALA A 44 6.96 5.19 -10.10
C ALA A 44 7.82 6.43 -9.77
N ARG A 45 7.68 6.97 -8.55
CA ARG A 45 8.47 8.08 -8.03
C ARG A 45 9.73 7.66 -7.27
N GLY A 46 10.01 6.36 -7.17
CA GLY A 46 11.15 5.84 -6.42
C GLY A 46 11.02 6.00 -4.90
N ILE A 47 9.81 6.20 -4.37
CA ILE A 47 9.55 6.34 -2.94
C ILE A 47 9.31 4.94 -2.37
N PRO A 48 10.07 4.50 -1.35
CA PRO A 48 9.83 3.20 -0.74
C PRO A 48 8.62 3.31 0.20
N CYS A 49 7.73 2.32 0.12
CA CYS A 49 6.52 2.25 0.95
C CYS A 49 6.44 0.87 1.60
N ALA A 50 5.92 0.81 2.82
CA ALA A 50 5.63 -0.43 3.53
C ALA A 50 4.16 -0.44 3.97
N VAL A 51 3.49 -1.58 3.89
CA VAL A 51 2.09 -1.74 4.31
C VAL A 51 2.05 -2.67 5.51
N ILE A 52 1.50 -2.21 6.62
CA ILE A 52 1.30 -3.05 7.80
C ILE A 52 -0.15 -3.54 7.79
N ALA A 53 -0.36 -4.85 7.76
CA ALA A 53 -1.71 -5.41 7.82
C ALA A 53 -1.74 -6.73 8.59
N THR A 54 -2.52 -6.76 9.67
CA THR A 54 -2.70 -7.95 10.52
C THR A 54 -4.12 -8.49 10.47
N GLN A 55 -5.09 -7.66 10.08
CA GLN A 55 -6.50 -8.03 10.07
C GLN A 55 -6.84 -8.94 8.89
N ARG A 56 -7.57 -10.03 9.16
CA ARG A 56 -8.03 -10.96 8.12
C ARG A 56 -8.84 -10.25 7.03
N ALA A 57 -9.59 -9.20 7.40
CA ALA A 57 -10.38 -8.41 6.48
C ALA A 57 -9.54 -7.77 5.36
N VAL A 58 -8.25 -7.53 5.60
CA VAL A 58 -7.29 -6.95 4.64
C VAL A 58 -6.36 -8.03 4.08
N VAL A 59 -5.78 -8.87 4.95
CA VAL A 59 -4.80 -9.89 4.56
C VAL A 59 -5.42 -10.94 3.63
N ARG A 60 -6.68 -11.34 3.86
CA ARG A 60 -7.32 -12.39 3.06
C ARG A 60 -7.56 -11.94 1.61
N PRO A 61 -8.17 -10.77 1.32
CA PRO A 61 -8.26 -10.26 -0.05
C PRO A 61 -6.90 -10.12 -0.74
N ILE A 62 -5.87 -9.61 -0.05
CA ILE A 62 -4.51 -9.48 -0.60
C ILE A 62 -3.97 -10.84 -1.07
N ARG A 63 -4.05 -11.86 -0.20
CA ARG A 63 -3.58 -13.22 -0.53
C ARG A 63 -4.41 -13.89 -1.61
N LEU A 64 -5.74 -13.74 -1.59
CA LEU A 64 -6.63 -14.30 -2.61
C LEU A 64 -6.31 -13.74 -4.00
N LEU A 65 -5.93 -12.47 -4.07
CA LEU A 65 -5.55 -11.78 -5.30
C LEU A 65 -4.06 -11.90 -5.60
N HIS A 66 -3.29 -12.64 -4.79
CA HIS A 66 -1.84 -12.81 -4.90
C HIS A 66 -1.04 -11.49 -4.91
N LEU A 67 -1.58 -10.47 -4.25
CA LEU A 67 -0.99 -9.14 -4.19
C LEU A 67 0.15 -9.05 -3.17
N ASP A 68 0.30 -10.05 -2.31
CA ASP A 68 1.42 -10.22 -1.38
C ASP A 68 2.79 -10.33 -2.07
N ARG A 69 2.81 -10.56 -3.40
CA ARG A 69 4.05 -10.58 -4.20
C ARG A 69 4.49 -9.21 -4.69
N VAL A 70 3.57 -8.25 -4.74
CA VAL A 70 3.81 -6.90 -5.25
C VAL A 70 3.68 -5.84 -4.18
N LEU A 71 2.95 -6.14 -3.10
CA LEU A 71 2.79 -5.30 -1.93
C LEU A 71 3.86 -5.68 -0.88
N PRO A 72 4.70 -4.73 -0.43
CA PRO A 72 5.59 -4.93 0.71
C PRO A 72 4.76 -4.97 2.00
N LEU A 73 4.18 -6.13 2.29
CA LEU A 73 3.28 -6.37 3.41
C LEU A 73 4.06 -6.86 4.64
N HIS A 74 3.84 -6.18 5.76
CA HIS A 74 4.48 -6.45 7.04
C HIS A 74 3.45 -6.75 8.12
N SER A 75 3.87 -7.56 9.09
CA SER A 75 2.99 -8.00 10.20
C SER A 75 2.94 -6.99 11.34
N ASP A 76 3.93 -6.11 11.42
CA ASP A 76 4.03 -5.06 12.44
C ASP A 76 4.91 -3.91 11.95
N ARG A 77 4.93 -2.84 12.76
CA ARG A 77 5.69 -1.62 12.49
C ARG A 77 7.20 -1.84 12.49
N ALA A 78 7.72 -2.67 13.39
CA ALA A 78 9.16 -2.86 13.52
C ALA A 78 9.74 -3.57 12.28
N ASP A 79 9.02 -4.56 11.76
CA ASP A 79 9.36 -5.25 10.50
C ASP A 79 9.33 -4.29 9.30
N ALA A 80 8.30 -3.44 9.22
CA ALA A 80 8.18 -2.43 8.17
C ALA A 80 9.33 -1.40 8.20
N GLU A 81 9.67 -0.89 9.39
CA GLU A 81 10.76 0.08 9.58
C GLU A 81 12.13 -0.52 9.25
N ALA A 82 12.36 -1.78 9.64
CA ALA A 82 13.59 -2.50 9.31
C ALA A 82 13.73 -2.67 7.80
N TRP A 83 12.65 -3.04 7.11
CA TRP A 83 12.63 -3.17 5.65
C TRP A 83 12.87 -1.82 4.96
N LEU A 84 12.20 -0.75 5.38
CA LEU A 84 12.39 0.60 4.82
C LEU A 84 13.84 1.06 4.97
N SER A 85 14.43 0.82 6.15
CA SER A 85 15.84 1.15 6.42
C SER A 85 16.79 0.37 5.52
N LEU A 86 16.51 -0.91 5.24
CA LEU A 86 17.30 -1.73 4.33
C LEU A 86 17.21 -1.22 2.89
N VAL A 87 16.00 -0.97 2.40
CA VAL A 87 15.77 -0.49 1.02
C VAL A 87 16.39 0.88 0.81
N ALA A 88 16.32 1.78 1.79
CA ALA A 88 16.96 3.09 1.72
C ALA A 88 18.49 3.02 1.60
N ARG A 89 19.12 1.94 2.11
CA ARG A 89 20.58 1.73 2.01
C ARG A 89 21.03 1.08 0.70
N LEU A 90 20.10 0.46 -0.04
CA LEU A 90 20.36 -0.24 -1.30
C LEU A 90 20.09 0.63 -2.53
N ARG A 91 19.63 1.87 -2.32
CA ARG A 91 19.41 2.88 -3.34
C ARG A 91 20.56 3.87 -3.36
#